data_AF-A0A1W6BFT3-F1
#
_entry.id   AF-A0A1W6BFT3-F1
#
_cell.length_a   1.000
_cell.length_b   1.000
_cell.length_c   1.000
_cell.angle_alpha   90.00
_cell.angle_beta   90.00
_cell.angle_gamma   90.00
#
_symmetry.space_group_name_H-M   'P 1'
#
loop_
_entity.id
_entity.type
_entity.pdbx_description
1 polymer ?
#
loop_
_entity_poly.entity_id
_entity_poly.type
_entity_poly.pdbx_seq_one_letter_code
_entity_poly.pdbx_strand_id
1 'polypeptide(L)'
;MNIKIKVFPKYAYLASSSIAFLFFCNFAYKATIAYLIHKELFGDGIDVLVSLRAALAGIMFLLIILFFQFIKIKDLQSQRTILRGIFIGWSSLFIILVILNSNLIHFIVLSGVAALINLISLFSLEDLIKDERNTLTDKEIYLLQKLANKK
;
A
#
# COMPACT_ATOMS: atom_id res chain seq x y z
N MET A 1 -2.10 -25.13 -8.65
CA MET A 1 -3.09 -24.83 -7.59
C MET A 1 -3.90 -23.64 -8.07
N ASN A 2 -5.14 -23.86 -8.53
CA ASN A 2 -5.94 -22.84 -9.23
C ASN A 2 -6.74 -22.02 -8.22
N ILE A 3 -6.05 -21.15 -7.49
CA ILE A 3 -6.67 -20.30 -6.47
C ILE A 3 -7.29 -19.10 -7.17
N LYS A 4 -8.57 -19.22 -7.56
CA LYS A 4 -9.37 -18.11 -8.11
C LYS A 4 -9.80 -17.15 -7.01
N ILE A 5 -8.85 -16.54 -6.31
CA ILE A 5 -9.16 -15.42 -5.40
C ILE A 5 -9.11 -14.15 -6.24
N LYS A 6 -10.28 -13.62 -6.62
CA LYS A 6 -10.42 -12.29 -7.25
C LYS A 6 -10.40 -11.21 -6.16
N VAL A 7 -9.21 -10.82 -5.71
CA VAL A 7 -9.04 -9.68 -4.81
C VAL A 7 -8.78 -8.45 -5.68
N PHE A 8 -9.78 -7.57 -5.72
CA PHE A 8 -9.61 -6.29 -6.39
C PHE A 8 -8.53 -5.45 -5.68
N PRO A 9 -7.60 -4.82 -6.41
CA PRO A 9 -6.52 -4.00 -5.84
C PRO A 9 -7.01 -2.89 -4.91
N LYS A 10 -8.26 -2.44 -5.08
CA LYS A 10 -8.93 -1.50 -4.19
C LYS A 10 -8.91 -1.93 -2.72
N TYR A 11 -9.10 -3.22 -2.45
CA TYR A 11 -9.07 -3.74 -1.08
C TYR A 11 -7.65 -3.75 -0.50
N ALA A 12 -6.64 -4.02 -1.32
CA ALA A 12 -5.24 -3.97 -0.90
C ALA A 12 -4.79 -2.54 -0.56
N TYR A 13 -5.21 -1.55 -1.36
CA TYR A 13 -4.95 -0.14 -1.05
C TYR A 13 -5.67 0.31 0.22
N LEU A 14 -6.92 -0.12 0.43
CA LEU A 14 -7.68 0.21 1.64
C LEU A 14 -7.04 -0.41 2.89
N ALA A 15 -6.63 -1.68 2.80
CA ALA A 15 -5.93 -2.36 3.90
C ALA A 15 -4.60 -1.68 4.21
N SER A 16 -3.80 -1.36 3.18
CA SER A 16 -2.53 -0.64 3.35
C SER A 16 -2.72 0.74 3.96
N SER A 17 -3.76 1.47 3.55
CA SER A 17 -4.15 2.76 4.13
C SER A 17 -4.53 2.64 5.60
N SER A 18 -5.32 1.63 5.95
CA SER A 18 -5.74 1.36 7.34
C SER A 18 -4.53 1.06 8.23
N ILE A 19 -3.59 0.25 7.75
CA ILE A 19 -2.37 -0.07 8.49
C ILE A 19 -1.47 1.16 8.62
N ALA A 20 -1.29 1.94 7.54
CA ALA A 20 -0.54 3.19 7.60
C ALA A 20 -1.16 4.21 8.57
N PHE A 21 -2.49 4.24 8.70
CA PHE A 21 -3.20 5.07 9.67
C PHE A 21 -2.87 4.66 11.12
N LEU A 22 -2.79 3.36 11.42
CA LEU A 22 -2.36 2.90 12.75
C LEU A 22 -0.92 3.34 13.08
N PHE A 23 -0.02 3.26 12.10
CA PHE A 23 1.35 3.78 12.25
C PHE A 23 1.32 5.29 12.49
N PHE A 24 0.56 6.03 11.69
CA PHE A 24 0.40 7.48 11.83
C PHE A 24 -0.07 7.86 13.24
N CYS A 25 -1.14 7.27 13.75
CA CYS A 25 -1.67 7.58 15.08
C CYS A 25 -0.63 7.34 16.18
N ASN A 26 0.11 6.22 16.11
CA ASN A 26 1.13 5.92 17.11
C ASN A 26 2.31 6.91 17.06
N PHE A 27 2.82 7.25 15.87
CA PHE A 27 3.91 8.21 15.75
C PHE A 27 3.48 9.62 16.10
N ALA A 28 2.28 10.04 15.69
CA ALA A 28 1.69 11.32 16.06
C ALA A 28 1.54 11.44 17.58
N TYR A 29 0.96 10.43 18.23
CA TYR A 29 0.84 10.41 19.70
C TYR A 29 2.20 10.53 20.39
N LYS A 30 3.18 9.72 20.01
CA LYS A 30 4.53 9.79 20.60
C LYS A 30 5.25 11.11 20.32
N ALA A 31 5.03 11.70 19.14
CA ALA A 31 5.59 13.01 18.79
C ALA A 31 4.97 14.12 19.65
N THR A 32 3.65 14.13 19.83
CA THR A 32 2.95 15.11 20.66
C THR A 32 3.38 15.03 22.11
N ILE A 33 3.43 13.83 22.70
CA ILE A 33 3.87 13.65 24.08
C ILE A 33 5.32 14.11 24.25
N ALA A 34 6.22 13.72 23.34
CA ALA A 34 7.61 14.13 23.40
C ALA A 34 7.79 15.64 23.25
N TYR A 35 6.98 16.29 22.40
CA TYR A 35 6.96 17.75 22.27
C TYR A 35 6.51 18.43 23.56
N LEU A 36 5.43 17.96 24.20
CA LEU A 36 4.93 18.52 25.46
C LEU A 36 5.98 18.40 26.57
N ILE A 37 6.59 17.22 26.72
CA ILE A 37 7.64 16.96 27.71
C ILE A 37 8.86 17.88 27.47
N HIS A 38 9.30 18.00 26.21
CA HIS A 38 10.46 18.83 25.88
C HIS A 38 10.20 20.31 26.18
N LYS A 39 8.99 20.79 25.83
CA LYS A 39 8.57 22.17 26.11
C LYS A 39 8.55 22.48 27.61
N GLU A 40 8.16 21.52 28.44
CA GLU A 40 8.06 21.68 29.89
C GLU A 40 9.43 21.59 30.59
N LEU A 41 10.34 20.74 30.09
CA LEU A 41 11.67 20.54 30.69
C LEU A 41 12.73 21.54 30.22
N PHE A 42 12.72 21.93 28.94
CA PHE A 42 13.82 22.66 28.30
C PHE A 42 13.41 24.03 27.73
N GLY A 43 12.13 24.40 27.78
CA GLY A 43 11.64 25.69 27.30
C GLY A 43 11.35 25.70 25.80
N ASP A 44 11.63 26.84 25.12
CA ASP A 44 11.33 27.03 23.70
C ASP A 44 12.40 26.37 22.80
N GLY A 45 11.99 25.42 21.97
CA GLY A 45 12.86 24.60 21.12
C GLY A 45 12.20 23.30 20.68
N ILE A 46 12.72 22.68 19.62
CA ILE A 46 12.28 21.36 19.16
C ILE A 46 13.50 20.43 19.15
N ASP A 47 13.47 19.42 20.03
CA ASP A 47 14.46 18.35 20.02
C ASP A 47 14.42 17.58 18.68
N VAL A 48 15.60 17.15 18.22
CA VAL A 48 15.78 16.37 16.98
C VAL A 48 14.91 15.12 17.00
N LEU A 49 14.77 14.49 18.17
CA LEU A 49 13.97 13.30 18.36
C LEU A 49 12.46 13.55 18.18
N VAL A 50 11.98 14.73 18.59
CA VAL A 50 10.59 15.17 18.38
C VAL A 50 10.35 15.42 16.89
N SER A 51 11.26 16.15 16.26
CA SER A 51 11.21 16.46 14.82
C SER A 51 11.20 15.18 13.96
N LEU A 52 12.04 14.20 14.27
CA LEU A 52 12.10 12.94 13.53
C LEU A 52 10.79 12.15 13.62
N ARG A 53 10.15 12.11 14.80
CA ARG A 53 8.85 11.43 14.98
C ARG A 53 7.73 12.17 14.27
N ALA A 54 7.74 13.50 14.30
CA ALA A 54 6.79 14.32 13.56
C ALA A 54 6.95 14.15 12.04
N ALA A 55 8.18 14.10 11.54
CA ALA A 55 8.48 13.85 10.13
C ALA A 55 7.98 12.46 9.69
N LEU A 56 8.22 11.42 10.49
CA LEU A 56 7.69 10.07 10.23
C LEU A 56 6.15 10.07 10.19
N ALA A 57 5.48 10.76 11.11
CA ALA A 57 4.02 10.91 11.06
C ALA A 57 3.58 11.64 9.78
N GLY A 58 4.26 12.72 9.39
CA GLY A 58 3.97 13.45 8.15
C GLY A 58 4.10 12.58 6.90
N ILE A 59 5.15 11.76 6.80
CA ILE A 59 5.34 10.81 5.69
C ILE A 59 4.22 9.77 5.66
N MET A 60 3.85 9.20 6.82
CA MET A 60 2.75 8.24 6.92
C MET A 60 1.42 8.87 6.47
N PHE A 61 1.17 10.12 6.83
CA PHE A 61 -0.02 10.86 6.39
C PHE A 61 -0.06 11.06 4.87
N LEU A 62 1.07 11.43 4.25
CA LEU A 62 1.18 11.53 2.80
C LEU A 62 0.92 10.18 2.10
N LEU A 63 1.43 9.07 2.65
CA LEU A 63 1.19 7.74 2.10
C LEU A 63 -0.30 7.36 2.12
N ILE A 64 -1.00 7.68 3.20
CA ILE A 64 -2.45 7.44 3.31
C ILE A 64 -3.20 8.16 2.18
N ILE A 65 -2.89 9.44 1.94
CA ILE A 65 -3.49 10.22 0.85
C ILE A 65 -3.18 9.59 -0.51
N LEU A 66 -1.93 9.17 -0.75
CA LEU A 66 -1.54 8.52 -2.00
C LEU A 66 -2.28 7.21 -2.23
N PHE A 67 -2.44 6.38 -1.20
CA PHE A 67 -3.22 5.14 -1.32
C PHE A 67 -4.67 5.41 -1.71
N PHE A 68 -5.29 6.46 -1.18
CA PHE A 68 -6.63 6.88 -1.63
C PHE A 68 -6.66 7.34 -3.09
N GLN A 69 -5.60 8.00 -3.57
CA GLN A 69 -5.51 8.39 -4.98
C GLN A 69 -5.38 7.17 -5.91
N PHE A 70 -4.62 6.15 -5.51
CA PHE A 70 -4.43 4.94 -6.32
C PHE A 70 -5.72 4.14 -6.54
N ILE A 71 -6.70 4.23 -5.63
CA ILE A 71 -8.02 3.61 -5.81
C ILE A 71 -8.75 4.16 -7.05
N LYS A 72 -8.48 5.41 -7.44
CA LYS A 72 -9.14 6.07 -8.58
C LYS A 72 -8.57 5.64 -9.94
N ILE A 73 -7.39 5.03 -9.96
CA ILE A 73 -6.73 4.59 -11.20
C ILE A 73 -7.46 3.36 -11.73
N LYS A 74 -7.90 3.39 -12.99
CA LYS A 74 -8.64 2.29 -13.63
C LYS A 74 -7.74 1.34 -14.43
N ASP A 75 -6.56 1.79 -14.83
CA ASP A 75 -5.64 1.01 -15.67
C ASP A 75 -4.98 -0.15 -14.90
N LEU A 76 -5.13 -1.37 -15.42
CA LEU A 76 -4.70 -2.61 -14.77
C LEU A 76 -3.16 -2.76 -14.74
N GLN A 77 -2.45 -2.32 -15.79
CA GLN A 77 -0.98 -2.35 -15.82
C GLN A 77 -0.36 -1.36 -14.84
N SER A 78 -0.94 -0.16 -14.74
CA SER A 78 -0.56 0.85 -13.76
C SER A 78 -0.82 0.36 -12.34
N GLN A 79 -1.98 -0.25 -12.08
CA GLN A 79 -2.26 -0.86 -10.77
C GLN A 79 -1.25 -1.94 -10.41
N ARG A 80 -0.81 -2.77 -11.36
CA ARG A 80 0.22 -3.79 -11.12
C ARG A 80 1.55 -3.17 -10.70
N THR A 81 1.98 -2.13 -11.41
CA THR A 81 3.24 -1.44 -11.11
C THR A 81 3.20 -0.77 -9.73
N ILE A 82 2.10 -0.09 -9.42
CA ILE A 82 1.90 0.56 -8.12
C ILE A 82 1.90 -0.48 -7.00
N LEU A 83 1.15 -1.56 -7.16
CA LEU A 83 1.02 -2.60 -6.14
C LEU A 83 2.36 -3.32 -5.88
N ARG A 84 3.21 -3.51 -6.92
CA ARG A 84 4.60 -3.97 -6.73
C ARG A 84 5.40 -3.00 -5.87
N GLY A 85 5.30 -1.69 -6.14
CA GLY A 85 5.96 -0.67 -5.34
C GLY A 85 5.55 -0.71 -3.88
N ILE A 86 4.24 -0.82 -3.61
CA ILE A 86 3.68 -0.93 -2.26
C ILE A 86 4.14 -2.21 -1.56
N PHE A 87 4.15 -3.34 -2.27
CA PHE A 87 4.65 -4.60 -1.75
C PHE A 87 6.13 -4.52 -1.34
N ILE A 88 6.97 -3.92 -2.18
CA ILE A 88 8.40 -3.71 -1.89
C ILE A 88 8.55 -2.79 -0.67
N GLY A 89 7.75 -1.72 -0.58
CA GLY A 89 7.76 -0.79 0.55
C GLY A 89 7.44 -1.48 1.89
N TRP A 90 6.35 -2.24 1.96
CA TRP A 90 5.98 -2.97 3.18
C TRP A 90 6.96 -4.08 3.52
N SER A 91 7.48 -4.80 2.53
CA SER A 91 8.46 -5.87 2.75
C SER A 91 9.80 -5.33 3.27
N SER A 92 10.26 -4.20 2.72
CA SER A 92 11.46 -3.52 3.20
C SER A 92 11.29 -3.04 4.64
N LEU A 93 10.16 -2.39 4.94
CA LEU A 93 9.85 -1.93 6.29
C LEU A 93 9.77 -3.10 7.29
N PHE A 94 9.17 -4.22 6.89
CA PHE A 94 9.13 -5.44 7.69
C PHE A 94 10.55 -5.94 8.04
N ILE A 95 11.42 -6.10 7.04
CA ILE A 95 12.80 -6.56 7.24
C ILE A 95 13.58 -5.62 8.17
N ILE A 96 13.48 -4.31 7.93
CA ILE A 96 14.16 -3.28 8.74
C ILE A 96 13.68 -3.34 10.20
N LEU A 97 12.37 -3.46 10.44
CA LEU A 97 11.83 -3.54 11.80
C LEU A 97 12.30 -4.80 12.53
N VAL A 98 12.37 -5.95 11.84
CA VAL A 98 12.88 -7.21 12.40
C VAL A 98 14.34 -7.06 12.84
N ILE A 99 15.18 -6.40 12.03
CA ILE A 99 16.61 -6.22 12.33
C ILE A 99 16.83 -5.19 13.45
N LEU A 100 16.17 -4.02 13.37
CA LEU A 100 16.46 -2.91 14.26
C LEU A 100 15.88 -3.09 15.66
N ASN A 101 14.64 -3.60 15.77
CA ASN A 101 13.98 -3.64 17.06
C ASN A 101 12.83 -4.65 17.12
N SER A 102 13.15 -5.88 17.54
CA SER A 102 12.17 -6.96 17.71
C SER A 102 11.09 -6.65 18.76
N ASN A 103 11.33 -5.70 19.67
CA ASN A 103 10.35 -5.32 20.69
C ASN A 103 9.12 -4.59 20.10
N LEU A 104 9.21 -4.10 18.85
CA LEU A 104 8.10 -3.51 18.11
C LEU A 104 7.26 -4.57 17.37
N ILE A 105 6.98 -5.69 18.05
CA ILE A 105 6.37 -6.88 17.42
C ILE A 105 5.02 -6.57 16.74
N HIS A 106 4.27 -5.60 17.26
CA HIS A 106 2.98 -5.20 16.70
C HIS A 106 3.14 -4.57 15.31
N PHE A 107 4.16 -3.72 15.14
CA PHE A 107 4.48 -3.10 13.85
C PHE A 107 5.07 -4.09 12.86
N ILE A 108 5.86 -5.06 13.35
CA ILE A 108 6.38 -6.17 12.55
C ILE A 108 5.22 -7.01 12.00
N VAL A 109 4.29 -7.43 12.85
CA VAL A 109 3.13 -8.23 12.41
C VAL A 109 2.27 -7.44 11.42
N LEU A 110 1.97 -6.17 11.70
CA LEU A 110 1.16 -5.33 10.82
C LEU A 110 1.81 -5.13 9.44
N SER A 111 3.12 -4.86 9.39
CA SER A 111 3.84 -4.69 8.12
C SER A 111 3.93 -6.00 7.32
N GLY A 112 4.10 -7.14 8.00
CA GLY A 112 4.06 -8.46 7.37
C GLY A 112 2.68 -8.79 6.79
N VAL A 113 1.61 -8.52 7.53
CA VAL A 113 0.22 -8.69 7.06
C VAL A 113 -0.05 -7.79 5.86
N ALA A 114 0.39 -6.53 5.90
CA ALA A 114 0.27 -5.61 4.76
C ALA A 114 0.99 -6.16 3.52
N ALA A 115 2.21 -6.67 3.67
CA ALA A 115 2.96 -7.27 2.56
C ALA A 115 2.24 -8.48 1.96
N LEU A 116 1.70 -9.38 2.80
CA LEU A 116 0.97 -10.56 2.33
C LEU A 116 -0.32 -10.20 1.56
N ILE A 117 -1.10 -9.23 2.05
CA ILE A 117 -2.32 -8.78 1.36
C ILE A 117 -1.96 -8.20 -0.01
N ASN A 118 -0.91 -7.38 -0.10
CA ASN A 118 -0.45 -6.83 -1.37
C ASN A 118 0.07 -7.91 -2.32
N LEU A 119 0.75 -8.94 -1.81
CA LEU A 119 1.24 -10.06 -2.61
C LEU A 119 0.10 -10.88 -3.22
N ILE A 120 -0.91 -11.23 -2.42
CA ILE A 120 -2.10 -11.95 -2.88
C ILE A 120 -2.83 -11.14 -3.95
N SER A 121 -2.99 -9.83 -3.72
CA SER A 121 -3.61 -8.94 -4.69
C SER A 121 -2.79 -8.80 -5.97
N LEU A 122 -1.46 -8.94 -5.91
CA LEU A 122 -0.60 -8.91 -7.09
C LEU A 122 -0.85 -10.11 -8.01
N PHE A 123 -0.87 -11.32 -7.43
CA PHE A 123 -1.14 -12.54 -8.19
C PHE A 123 -2.53 -12.50 -8.81
N SER A 124 -3.53 -12.06 -8.04
CA SER A 124 -4.89 -11.87 -8.54
C SER A 124 -4.96 -10.93 -9.75
N LEU A 125 -4.17 -9.85 -9.73
CA LEU A 125 -4.14 -8.88 -10.82
C LEU A 125 -3.42 -9.42 -12.06
N GLU A 126 -2.37 -10.23 -11.89
CA GLU A 126 -1.69 -10.89 -13.01
C GLU A 126 -2.61 -11.88 -13.74
N ASP A 127 -3.44 -12.60 -12.99
CA ASP A 127 -4.46 -13.49 -13.57
C ASP A 127 -5.53 -12.69 -14.34
N LEU A 128 -6.01 -11.56 -13.78
CA LEU A 128 -6.98 -10.69 -14.45
C LEU A 128 -6.43 -10.11 -15.76
N ILE A 129 -5.18 -9.67 -15.78
CA ILE A 129 -4.52 -9.15 -16.98
C ILE A 129 -4.37 -10.25 -18.04
N LYS A 130 -4.08 -11.48 -17.62
CA LYS A 130 -3.94 -12.62 -18.53
C LYS A 130 -5.29 -13.00 -19.14
N ASP A 131 -6.36 -12.97 -18.35
CA ASP A 131 -7.73 -13.20 -18.82
C ASP A 131 -8.19 -12.10 -19.80
N GLU A 132 -7.88 -10.83 -19.52
CA GLU A 132 -8.19 -9.69 -20.41
C GLU A 132 -7.43 -9.79 -21.74
N ARG A 133 -6.16 -10.21 -21.73
CA ARG A 133 -5.39 -10.44 -22.97
C ARG A 133 -5.90 -11.61 -23.81
N ASN A 134 -6.50 -12.61 -23.17
CA ASN A 134 -7.03 -13.79 -23.86
C ASN A 134 -8.46 -13.59 -24.36
N THR A 135 -9.12 -12.49 -23.97
CA THR A 135 -10.47 -12.14 -24.45
C THR A 135 -10.35 -11.12 -25.57
N LEU A 136 -10.94 -11.45 -26.72
CA LEU A 136 -11.00 -10.55 -27.87
C LEU A 136 -11.89 -9.36 -27.52
N THR A 137 -11.43 -8.16 -27.83
CA THR A 137 -12.19 -6.92 -27.62
C THR A 137 -13.42 -6.92 -28.55
N ASP A 138 -14.53 -6.26 -28.18
CA ASP A 138 -15.73 -6.19 -29.04
C ASP A 138 -15.44 -5.69 -30.46
N LYS A 139 -14.46 -4.79 -30.61
CA LYS A 139 -13.97 -4.32 -31.92
C LYS A 139 -13.24 -5.41 -32.70
N GLU A 140 -12.43 -6.22 -32.04
CA GLU A 140 -11.71 -7.33 -32.66
C GLU A 140 -12.69 -8.44 -33.03
N ILE A 141 -13.68 -8.73 -32.18
CA ILE A 141 -14.79 -9.64 -32.48
C ILE A 141 -15.58 -9.11 -33.69
N TYR A 142 -15.92 -7.83 -33.71
CA TYR A 142 -16.63 -7.20 -34.83
C TYR A 142 -15.82 -7.25 -36.13
N LEU A 143 -14.51 -6.98 -36.07
CA LEU A 143 -13.62 -7.08 -37.23
C LEU A 143 -13.46 -8.53 -37.70
N LEU A 144 -13.37 -9.49 -36.78
CA LEU A 144 -13.34 -10.91 -37.08
C LEU A 144 -14.66 -11.40 -37.69
N GLN A 145 -15.81 -10.94 -37.19
CA GLN A 145 -17.13 -11.23 -37.77
C GLN A 145 -17.24 -10.66 -39.19
N LYS A 146 -16.74 -9.44 -39.40
CA LYS A 146 -16.68 -8.78 -40.71
C LYS A 146 -15.73 -9.49 -41.68
N LEU A 147 -14.56 -9.95 -41.21
CA LEU A 147 -13.59 -10.73 -42.00
C LEU A 147 -14.10 -12.14 -42.31
N ALA A 148 -14.82 -12.76 -41.39
CA ALA A 148 -15.46 -14.06 -41.57
C ALA A 148 -16.72 -14.00 -42.45
N ASN A 149 -17.06 -12.82 -42.99
CA ASN A 149 -18.21 -12.57 -43.86
C ASN A 149 -19.55 -13.04 -43.25
N LYS A 150 -19.63 -13.16 -41.93
CA LYS A 150 -20.88 -13.39 -41.21
C LYS A 150 -21.49 -12.03 -40.88
N LYS A 151 -22.58 -11.71 -41.58
CA LYS A 151 -23.49 -10.64 -41.20
C LYS A 151 -24.09 -10.91 -39.83
#